data_AF-A0A438KQL5-F1
#
_entry.id   AF-A0A438KQL5-F1
#
_cell.length_a   1.000
_cell.length_b   1.000
_cell.length_c   1.000
_cell.angle_alpha   90.00
_cell.angle_beta   90.00
_cell.angle_gamma   90.00
#
_symmetry.space_group_name_H-M   'P 1'
#
loop_
_entity.id
_entity.type
_entity.pdbx_description
1 polymer ?
#
loop_
_entity_poly.entity_id
_entity_poly.type
_entity_poly.pdbx_seq_one_letter_code
_entity_poly.pdbx_strand_id
1 'polypeptide(L)'
;MLALLPNSKSCTESVPIIKIIAPVNVIKKRLLRYRLTNAKGYPCASPMLILQDDIQIVDWFSGLARRWLIWYSECDNFSEVKLIICDQLRKSCIRTLAAKYRLHETEIEKRFDTELCRIPSTLEIEQEKVNETSDSQASDTNEALMYGISYSGLCLLSLARMVSQSRRCNCFVMGCLAAAPSVYTLHVMERQKFPGWKTGFSSCIHPSLNGRRIGLCKQHLKDLYLGHISLQSIEFGAWK
;
A
#
# COMPACT_ATOMS: atom_id res chain seq x y z
N MET A 1 -65.49 -38.26 3.34
CA MET A 1 -64.11 -38.59 3.73
C MET A 1 -63.24 -37.40 3.30
N LEU A 2 -62.95 -36.49 4.23
CA LEU A 2 -62.07 -35.35 4.03
C LEU A 2 -60.63 -35.84 3.97
N ALA A 3 -59.93 -35.61 2.87
CA ALA A 3 -58.47 -35.70 2.81
C ALA A 3 -57.94 -34.41 2.17
N LEU A 4 -57.25 -33.65 3.00
CA LEU A 4 -56.68 -32.34 2.74
C LEU A 4 -55.47 -32.43 1.78
N LEU A 5 -55.38 -31.47 0.88
CA LEU A 5 -54.23 -31.24 0.00
C LEU A 5 -52.94 -31.00 0.82
N PRO A 6 -51.78 -31.56 0.44
CA PRO A 6 -50.50 -31.06 0.90
C PRO A 6 -50.17 -29.77 0.15
N ASN A 7 -50.18 -28.65 0.89
CA ASN A 7 -49.69 -27.36 0.44
C ASN A 7 -48.30 -27.48 -0.17
N SER A 8 -48.14 -27.09 -1.44
CA SER A 8 -46.86 -26.75 -2.04
C SER A 8 -46.35 -25.45 -1.41
N LYS A 9 -45.81 -25.54 -0.20
CA LYS A 9 -44.93 -24.49 0.33
C LYS A 9 -43.64 -24.56 -0.48
N SER A 10 -43.56 -23.78 -1.56
CA SER A 10 -42.28 -23.36 -2.11
C SER A 10 -41.54 -22.65 -0.98
N CYS A 11 -40.65 -23.38 -0.32
CA CYS A 11 -39.68 -22.77 0.57
C CYS A 11 -38.73 -22.02 -0.35
N THR A 12 -39.07 -20.78 -0.68
CA THR A 12 -38.06 -19.81 -1.13
C THR A 12 -37.15 -19.62 0.06
N GLU A 13 -36.19 -20.52 0.22
CA GLU A 13 -35.07 -20.35 1.13
C GLU A 13 -34.42 -19.02 0.76
N SER A 14 -34.67 -18.01 1.58
CA SER A 14 -34.02 -16.72 1.43
C SER A 14 -32.52 -16.96 1.62
N VAL A 15 -31.76 -16.98 0.51
CA VAL A 15 -30.30 -17.04 0.56
C VAL A 15 -29.82 -15.89 1.45
N PRO A 16 -29.10 -16.15 2.55
CA PRO A 16 -28.63 -15.08 3.41
C PRO A 16 -27.65 -14.20 2.65
N ILE A 17 -27.99 -12.92 2.49
CA ILE A 17 -27.10 -11.92 1.91
C ILE A 17 -26.05 -11.58 2.98
N ILE A 18 -24.82 -12.06 2.78
CA ILE A 18 -23.68 -11.73 3.63
C ILE A 18 -23.07 -10.42 3.12
N LYS A 19 -22.86 -9.46 4.02
CA LYS A 19 -22.13 -8.22 3.74
C LYS A 19 -20.75 -8.24 4.37
N ILE A 20 -19.74 -7.88 3.60
CA ILE A 20 -18.34 -7.74 4.02
C ILE A 20 -18.02 -6.24 4.07
N ILE A 21 -17.93 -5.68 5.27
CA ILE A 21 -17.67 -4.25 5.48
C ILE A 21 -16.24 -4.03 5.95
N ALA A 22 -15.50 -3.19 5.23
CA ALA A 22 -14.18 -2.73 5.63
C ALA A 22 -14.26 -1.79 6.84
N PRO A 23 -13.43 -1.99 7.88
CA PRO A 23 -13.48 -1.20 9.09
C PRO A 23 -12.80 0.18 8.90
N VAL A 24 -13.55 1.19 8.45
CA VAL A 24 -13.06 2.56 8.18
C VAL A 24 -12.26 3.17 9.33
N ASN A 25 -12.68 2.95 10.57
CA ASN A 25 -11.96 3.46 11.75
C ASN A 25 -10.58 2.82 11.93
N VAL A 26 -10.40 1.56 11.54
CA VAL A 26 -9.10 0.87 11.56
C VAL A 26 -8.20 1.43 10.45
N ILE A 27 -8.76 1.69 9.27
CA ILE A 27 -8.07 2.33 8.14
C ILE A 27 -7.52 3.70 8.56
N LYS A 28 -8.36 4.56 9.16
CA LYS A 28 -7.93 5.89 9.66
C LYS A 28 -6.83 5.78 10.73
N LYS A 29 -6.94 4.84 11.67
CA LYS A 29 -5.91 4.58 12.69
C LYS A 29 -4.58 4.12 12.07
N ARG A 30 -4.64 3.33 10.99
CA ARG A 30 -3.46 2.91 10.23
C ARG A 30 -2.79 4.10 9.54
N LEU A 31 -3.56 4.93 8.82
CA LEU A 31 -3.03 6.15 8.20
C LEU A 31 -2.32 7.07 9.21
N LEU A 32 -2.90 7.23 10.40
CA LEU A 32 -2.28 7.98 11.51
C LEU A 32 -0.98 7.32 11.99
N ARG A 33 -0.97 6.00 12.19
CA ARG A 33 0.23 5.25 12.60
C ARG A 33 1.38 5.42 11.60
N TYR A 34 1.06 5.45 10.31
CA TYR A 34 2.02 5.64 9.23
C TYR A 34 2.43 7.09 9.01
N ARG A 35 1.94 8.01 9.86
CA ARG A 35 2.17 9.46 9.75
C ARG A 35 1.74 10.04 8.40
N LEU A 36 0.82 9.35 7.73
CA LEU A 36 0.16 9.85 6.53
C LEU A 36 -0.91 10.85 6.90
N THR A 37 -1.49 10.75 8.10
CA THR A 37 -2.41 11.75 8.65
C THR A 37 -1.98 12.20 10.03
N ASN A 38 -2.45 13.39 10.44
CA ASN A 38 -2.31 13.86 11.81
C ASN A 38 -3.50 13.40 12.68
N ALA A 39 -3.44 13.71 13.98
CA ALA A 39 -4.49 13.36 14.94
C ALA A 39 -5.87 13.94 14.60
N LYS A 40 -5.92 15.01 13.79
CA LYS A 40 -7.16 15.63 13.30
C LYS A 40 -7.66 15.01 11.98
N GLY A 41 -6.92 14.04 11.42
CA GLY A 41 -7.28 13.35 10.17
C GLY A 41 -6.83 14.06 8.89
N TYR A 42 -6.00 15.10 8.97
CA TYR A 42 -5.48 15.77 7.76
C TYR A 42 -4.23 15.08 7.23
N PRO A 43 -4.06 15.00 5.89
CA PRO A 43 -2.85 14.45 5.26
C PRO A 43 -1.57 15.11 5.77
N CYS A 44 -0.46 14.39 5.81
CA CYS A 44 0.84 14.89 6.27
C CYS A 44 1.95 14.51 5.29
N ALA A 45 2.98 15.34 5.22
CA ALA A 45 4.22 15.00 4.53
C ALA A 45 4.90 13.81 5.22
N SER A 46 5.55 12.94 4.45
CA SER A 46 6.35 11.82 4.95
C SER A 46 7.83 12.20 4.98
N PRO A 47 8.40 12.54 6.15
CA PRO A 47 9.76 13.07 6.23
C PRO A 47 10.82 12.07 5.79
N MET A 48 10.54 10.77 5.92
CA MET A 48 11.46 9.68 5.56
C MET A 48 11.75 9.62 4.06
N LEU A 49 10.84 10.16 3.24
CA LEU A 49 10.93 10.08 1.78
C LEU A 49 11.55 11.33 1.15
N ILE A 50 11.67 12.44 1.89
CA ILE A 50 12.12 13.75 1.36
C ILE A 50 13.47 13.67 0.63
N LEU A 51 14.38 12.80 1.10
CA LEU A 51 15.72 12.63 0.54
C LEU A 51 15.78 11.70 -0.69
N GLN A 52 14.66 11.08 -1.05
CA GLN A 52 14.58 10.18 -2.21
C GLN A 52 14.31 10.95 -3.50
N ASP A 53 14.52 10.29 -4.64
CA ASP A 53 14.21 10.90 -5.94
C ASP A 53 12.69 11.03 -6.11
N ASP A 54 12.22 12.01 -6.89
CA ASP A 54 10.79 12.35 -6.95
C ASP A 54 9.94 11.16 -7.39
N ILE A 55 10.41 10.43 -8.39
CA ILE A 55 9.74 9.23 -8.89
C ILE A 55 9.66 8.13 -7.82
N GLN A 56 10.66 8.02 -6.93
CA GLN A 56 10.67 7.03 -5.85
C GLN A 56 9.66 7.41 -4.77
N ILE A 57 9.50 8.70 -4.48
CA ILE A 57 8.46 9.21 -3.58
C ILE A 57 7.08 8.82 -4.15
N VAL A 58 6.84 9.12 -5.42
CA VAL A 58 5.57 8.80 -6.10
C VAL A 58 5.31 7.29 -6.14
N ASP A 59 6.32 6.49 -6.48
CA ASP A 59 6.22 5.01 -6.52
C ASP A 59 5.82 4.44 -5.15
N TRP A 60 6.35 4.98 -4.05
CA TRP A 60 5.98 4.55 -2.70
C TRP A 60 4.51 4.80 -2.40
N PHE A 61 3.99 5.99 -2.69
CA PHE A 61 2.57 6.32 -2.49
C PHE A 61 1.65 5.54 -3.44
N SER A 62 2.03 5.40 -4.70
CA SER A 62 1.25 4.65 -5.71
C SER A 62 1.13 3.17 -5.34
N GLY A 63 2.25 2.53 -5.00
CA GLY A 63 2.24 1.13 -4.57
C GLY A 63 1.44 0.92 -3.28
N LEU A 64 1.52 1.88 -2.35
CA LEU A 64 0.71 1.84 -1.13
C LEU A 64 -0.80 1.91 -1.42
N ALA A 65 -1.22 2.83 -2.29
CA ALA A 65 -2.62 2.96 -2.71
C ALA A 65 -3.11 1.66 -3.36
N ARG A 66 -2.38 1.16 -4.36
CA ARG A 66 -2.72 -0.08 -5.09
C ARG A 66 -2.93 -1.27 -4.16
N ARG A 67 -2.01 -1.50 -3.21
CA ARG A 67 -2.13 -2.61 -2.24
C ARG A 67 -3.38 -2.50 -1.37
N TRP A 68 -3.71 -1.29 -0.90
CA TRP A 68 -4.91 -1.12 -0.08
C TRP A 68 -6.19 -1.26 -0.89
N LEU A 69 -6.22 -0.78 -2.14
CA LEU A 69 -7.37 -0.93 -3.01
C LEU A 69 -7.62 -2.40 -3.36
N ILE A 70 -6.57 -3.17 -3.71
CA ILE A 70 -6.68 -4.61 -3.96
C ILE A 70 -7.23 -5.32 -2.73
N TRP A 71 -6.72 -5.01 -1.53
CA TRP A 71 -7.16 -5.67 -0.30
C TRP A 71 -8.63 -5.41 0.08
N TYR A 72 -9.16 -4.23 -0.22
CA TYR A 72 -10.55 -3.87 0.12
C TYR A 72 -11.51 -3.98 -1.07
N SER A 73 -11.05 -4.47 -2.22
CA SER A 73 -11.82 -4.53 -3.48
C SER A 73 -13.17 -5.25 -3.33
N GLU A 74 -13.19 -6.34 -2.56
CA GLU A 74 -14.39 -7.17 -2.32
C GLU A 74 -15.27 -6.68 -1.16
N CYS A 75 -15.00 -5.51 -0.57
CA CYS A 75 -15.83 -4.97 0.52
C CYS A 75 -17.02 -4.19 -0.04
N ASP A 76 -18.22 -4.35 0.52
CA ASP A 76 -19.42 -3.65 0.03
C ASP A 76 -19.30 -2.11 0.14
N ASN A 77 -18.49 -1.61 1.08
CA ASN A 77 -18.19 -0.18 1.23
C ASN A 77 -16.88 0.24 0.52
N PHE A 78 -16.44 -0.50 -0.51
CA PHE A 78 -15.20 -0.21 -1.22
C PHE A 78 -15.13 1.22 -1.76
N SER A 79 -16.21 1.78 -2.29
CA SER A 79 -16.22 3.17 -2.81
C SER A 79 -15.84 4.21 -1.75
N GLU A 80 -16.33 4.05 -0.51
CA GLU A 80 -15.96 4.92 0.62
C GLU A 80 -14.48 4.73 0.98
N VAL A 81 -14.02 3.49 1.01
CA VAL A 81 -12.64 3.13 1.34
C VAL A 81 -11.67 3.66 0.28
N LYS A 82 -11.98 3.49 -1.01
CA LYS A 82 -11.23 4.01 -2.16
C LYS A 82 -11.07 5.52 -2.02
N LEU A 83 -12.15 6.24 -1.75
CA LEU A 83 -12.11 7.70 -1.57
C LEU A 83 -11.18 8.12 -0.42
N ILE A 84 -11.31 7.48 0.75
CA ILE A 84 -10.47 7.78 1.91
C ILE A 84 -8.99 7.52 1.61
N ILE A 85 -8.67 6.39 0.98
CA ILE A 85 -7.27 6.00 0.73
C ILE A 85 -6.64 6.93 -0.30
N CYS A 86 -7.30 7.10 -1.45
CA CYS A 86 -6.76 7.86 -2.57
C CYS A 86 -6.54 9.33 -2.21
N ASP A 87 -7.53 9.98 -1.57
CA ASP A 87 -7.40 11.40 -1.20
C ASP A 87 -6.25 11.62 -0.20
N GLN A 88 -6.18 10.78 0.84
CA GLN A 88 -5.16 10.93 1.88
C GLN A 88 -3.76 10.65 1.33
N LEU A 89 -3.58 9.59 0.55
CA LEU A 89 -2.27 9.25 -0.02
C LEU A 89 -1.81 10.26 -1.07
N ARG A 90 -2.70 10.71 -1.96
CA ARG A 90 -2.35 11.72 -2.99
C ARG A 90 -1.94 13.03 -2.34
N LYS A 91 -2.74 13.55 -1.40
CA LYS A 91 -2.40 14.80 -0.67
C LYS A 91 -1.13 14.65 0.17
N SER A 92 -0.91 13.51 0.81
CA SER A 92 0.36 13.24 1.51
C SER A 92 1.56 13.20 0.57
N CYS A 93 1.41 12.68 -0.65
CA CYS A 93 2.47 12.72 -1.67
C CYS A 93 2.79 14.16 -2.06
N ILE A 94 1.77 14.96 -2.38
CA ILE A 94 1.91 16.38 -2.71
C ILE A 94 2.60 17.13 -1.57
N ARG A 95 2.16 16.94 -0.32
CA ARG A 95 2.79 17.56 0.87
C ARG A 95 4.24 17.14 1.06
N THR A 96 4.57 15.90 0.74
CA THR A 96 5.96 15.39 0.81
C THR A 96 6.85 16.08 -0.21
N LEU A 97 6.39 16.20 -1.46
CA LEU A 97 7.10 16.91 -2.53
C LEU A 97 7.17 18.42 -2.25
N ALA A 98 6.10 19.02 -1.73
CA ALA A 98 6.07 20.42 -1.29
C ALA A 98 7.11 20.68 -0.20
N ALA A 99 7.20 19.81 0.80
CA ALA A 99 8.22 19.90 1.85
C ALA A 99 9.65 19.72 1.28
N LYS A 100 9.84 18.82 0.31
CA LYS A 100 11.14 18.59 -0.34
C LYS A 100 11.63 19.83 -1.09
N TYR A 101 10.77 20.46 -1.87
CA TYR A 101 11.14 21.62 -2.70
C TYR A 101 10.93 22.97 -2.02
N ARG A 102 10.26 22.99 -0.85
CA ARG A 102 9.81 24.21 -0.16
C ARG A 102 8.90 25.07 -1.04
N LEU A 103 8.03 24.42 -1.80
CA LEU A 103 7.04 25.06 -2.68
C LEU A 103 5.62 24.86 -2.14
N HIS A 104 4.67 25.66 -2.61
CA HIS A 104 3.27 25.51 -2.26
C HIS A 104 2.65 24.27 -2.93
N GLU A 105 1.67 23.63 -2.28
CA GLU A 105 1.03 22.40 -2.77
C GLU A 105 0.49 22.54 -4.21
N THR A 106 -0.12 23.69 -4.54
CA THR A 106 -0.66 23.98 -5.89
C THR A 106 0.39 24.06 -6.99
N GLU A 107 1.63 24.44 -6.65
CA GLU A 107 2.74 24.48 -7.62
C GLU A 107 3.29 23.07 -7.86
N ILE A 108 3.37 22.26 -6.80
CA ILE A 108 3.72 20.85 -6.88
C ILE A 108 2.70 20.07 -7.72
N GLU A 109 1.41 20.30 -7.51
CA GLU A 109 0.35 19.65 -8.30
C GLU A 109 0.53 19.90 -9.79
N LYS A 110 0.77 21.16 -10.19
CA LYS A 110 1.01 21.51 -11.60
C LYS A 110 2.30 20.90 -12.15
N ARG A 111 3.37 20.90 -11.34
CA ARG A 111 4.69 20.44 -11.77
C ARG A 111 4.77 18.93 -11.92
N PHE A 112 4.06 18.18 -11.10
CA PHE A 112 4.10 16.71 -11.03
C PHE A 112 2.79 16.07 -11.48
N ASP A 113 1.96 16.76 -12.25
CA ASP A 113 0.63 16.30 -12.65
C ASP A 113 0.68 14.89 -13.27
N THR A 114 1.61 14.69 -14.21
CA THR A 114 1.83 13.41 -14.90
C THR A 114 2.20 12.27 -13.96
N GLU A 115 3.07 12.52 -12.98
CA GLU A 115 3.50 11.52 -12.02
C GLU A 115 2.44 11.25 -10.97
N LEU A 116 1.74 12.29 -10.52
CA LEU A 116 0.68 12.19 -9.53
C LEU A 116 -0.50 11.38 -10.06
N CYS A 117 -0.80 11.40 -11.37
CA CYS A 117 -1.79 10.52 -12.00
C CYS A 117 -1.52 9.01 -11.80
N ARG A 118 -0.28 8.62 -11.44
CA ARG A 118 0.03 7.23 -11.09
C ARG A 118 -0.54 6.80 -9.74
N ILE A 119 -0.92 7.76 -8.89
CA ILE A 119 -1.64 7.53 -7.64
C ILE A 119 -3.14 7.64 -7.98
N PRO A 120 -3.93 6.56 -7.81
CA PRO A 120 -5.34 6.56 -8.15
C PRO A 120 -6.05 7.78 -7.56
N SER A 121 -6.78 8.51 -8.39
CA SER A 121 -7.48 9.72 -7.96
C SER A 121 -8.95 9.43 -7.65
N THR A 122 -9.60 10.36 -6.95
CA THR A 122 -11.06 10.31 -6.74
C THR A 122 -11.86 10.85 -7.92
N LEU A 123 -11.23 11.53 -8.89
CA LEU A 123 -11.92 12.16 -10.02
C LEU A 123 -12.14 11.18 -11.20
N GLU A 124 -11.34 10.12 -11.29
CA GLU A 124 -11.55 9.00 -12.23
C GLU A 124 -12.75 8.11 -11.84
N ILE A 125 -13.33 8.33 -10.65
CA ILE A 125 -14.45 7.54 -10.07
C ILE A 125 -15.76 7.69 -10.86
N GLU A 126 -15.92 8.77 -11.64
CA GLU A 126 -17.13 8.95 -12.47
C GLU A 126 -17.00 8.35 -13.87
N GLN A 127 -15.78 8.16 -14.39
CA GLN A 127 -15.55 7.61 -15.73
C GLN A 127 -15.35 6.09 -15.74
N GLU A 128 -14.80 5.49 -14.67
CA GLU A 128 -14.65 4.03 -14.57
C GLU A 128 -16.01 3.29 -14.50
N LYS A 129 -17.05 3.92 -13.94
CA LYS A 129 -18.40 3.34 -13.87
C LYS A 129 -19.08 3.17 -15.24
N VAL A 130 -18.57 3.83 -16.28
CA VAL A 130 -19.07 3.73 -17.66
C VAL A 130 -18.28 2.72 -18.49
N ASN A 131 -17.00 2.49 -18.18
CA ASN A 131 -16.13 1.60 -18.96
C ASN A 131 -16.10 0.14 -18.46
N GLU A 132 -16.48 -0.11 -17.19
CA GLU A 132 -16.54 -1.47 -16.62
C GLU A 132 -17.61 -2.37 -17.24
N THR A 133 -18.55 -1.84 -18.03
CA THR A 133 -19.49 -2.66 -18.82
C THR A 133 -18.90 -3.23 -20.11
N SER A 134 -17.67 -2.88 -20.47
CA SER A 134 -17.10 -3.19 -21.80
C SER A 134 -15.80 -3.98 -21.81
N ASP A 135 -15.02 -4.02 -20.72
CA ASP A 135 -13.75 -4.73 -20.72
C ASP A 135 -13.69 -5.83 -19.66
N SER A 136 -14.05 -7.03 -20.09
CA SER A 136 -13.59 -8.28 -19.48
C SER A 136 -12.08 -8.41 -19.69
N GLN A 137 -11.28 -7.62 -18.99
CA GLN A 137 -9.84 -7.82 -18.90
C GLN A 137 -9.59 -8.69 -17.68
N ALA A 138 -9.15 -9.92 -17.96
CA ALA A 138 -8.75 -10.92 -16.98
C ALA A 138 -7.93 -10.27 -15.87
N SER A 139 -8.43 -10.37 -14.64
CA SER A 139 -7.69 -10.05 -13.44
C SER A 139 -6.49 -10.99 -13.36
N ASP A 140 -5.35 -10.57 -13.94
CA ASP A 140 -4.02 -11.08 -13.61
C ASP A 140 -3.80 -10.73 -12.13
N THR A 141 -4.37 -11.56 -11.26
CA THR A 141 -4.22 -11.48 -9.80
C THR A 141 -2.80 -11.94 -9.51
N ASN A 142 -1.85 -11.04 -9.76
CA ASN A 142 -0.44 -11.34 -9.72
C ASN A 142 -0.07 -11.70 -8.27
N GLU A 143 0.17 -12.98 -8.02
CA GLU A 143 0.43 -13.56 -6.70
C GLU A 143 1.61 -12.86 -6.00
N ALA A 144 2.54 -12.27 -6.77
CA ALA A 144 3.63 -11.42 -6.29
C ALA A 144 3.14 -10.15 -5.58
N LEU A 145 2.09 -9.49 -6.08
CA LEU A 145 1.46 -8.34 -5.41
C LEU A 145 0.79 -8.79 -4.10
N MET A 146 0.28 -10.03 -4.06
CA MET A 146 -0.42 -10.59 -2.92
C MET A 146 0.50 -11.15 -1.84
N TYR A 147 1.73 -11.56 -2.18
CA TYR A 147 2.65 -12.16 -1.21
C TYR A 147 3.03 -11.18 -0.07
N GLY A 148 3.01 -9.87 -0.36
CA GLY A 148 3.14 -8.80 0.64
C GLY A 148 1.81 -8.28 1.21
N ILE A 149 0.67 -8.72 0.71
CA ILE A 149 -0.67 -8.28 1.15
C ILE A 149 -1.31 -9.34 2.06
N SER A 150 -1.21 -10.63 1.72
CA SER A 150 -1.82 -11.76 2.43
C SER A 150 -1.14 -12.07 3.77
N TYR A 151 0.16 -11.77 3.90
CA TYR A 151 0.96 -12.09 5.10
C TYR A 151 1.65 -10.88 5.72
N SER A 152 1.39 -9.68 5.20
CA SER A 152 2.03 -8.48 5.69
C SER A 152 1.00 -7.36 5.64
N GLY A 153 0.49 -6.98 6.83
CA GLY A 153 -0.48 -5.93 7.00
C GLY A 153 -0.22 -4.72 6.11
N LEU A 154 -1.29 -4.21 5.53
CA LEU A 154 -1.33 -2.99 4.73
C LEU A 154 -0.45 -1.88 5.35
N CYS A 155 0.71 -1.66 4.72
CA CYS A 155 1.74 -0.65 4.98
C CYS A 155 2.75 -0.94 6.12
N LEU A 156 3.62 -1.93 5.96
CA LEU A 156 4.57 -2.27 7.02
C LEU A 156 5.88 -1.48 7.04
N LEU A 157 6.26 -0.74 6.00
CA LEU A 157 7.57 -0.10 5.97
C LEU A 157 7.71 1.21 5.17
N SER A 158 8.69 2.02 5.56
CA SER A 158 9.26 3.08 4.73
C SER A 158 10.78 2.96 4.69
N LEU A 159 11.39 3.45 3.63
CA LEU A 159 12.85 3.51 3.51
C LEU A 159 13.31 4.96 3.71
N ALA A 160 14.34 5.18 4.52
CA ALA A 160 14.99 6.49 4.63
C ALA A 160 16.36 6.42 3.93
N ARG A 161 16.55 7.23 2.88
CA ARG A 161 17.82 7.28 2.14
C ARG A 161 18.92 7.84 3.05
N MET A 162 20.06 7.15 3.10
CA MET A 162 21.26 7.64 3.78
C MET A 162 21.98 8.67 2.91
N VAL A 163 22.48 9.74 3.54
CA VAL A 163 23.15 10.88 2.85
C VAL A 163 24.67 10.77 2.86
N SER A 164 25.25 9.91 3.71
CA SER A 164 26.69 9.70 3.73
C SER A 164 27.16 8.94 2.48
N GLN A 165 28.43 9.13 2.07
CA GLN A 165 29.09 8.26 1.10
C GLN A 165 29.10 6.83 1.66
N SER A 166 28.04 6.08 1.39
CA SER A 166 27.97 4.67 1.69
C SER A 166 29.05 3.98 0.85
N ARG A 167 29.76 3.02 1.44
CA ARG A 167 30.65 2.13 0.68
C ARG A 167 29.89 1.61 -0.55
N ARG A 168 30.56 1.53 -1.70
CA ARG A 168 29.94 0.93 -2.89
C ARG A 168 29.46 -0.47 -2.52
N CYS A 169 28.17 -0.75 -2.70
CA CYS A 169 27.62 -2.08 -2.59
C CYS A 169 26.82 -2.44 -3.83
N ASN A 170 26.60 -3.73 -3.96
CA ASN A 170 25.62 -4.27 -4.87
C ASN A 170 24.23 -4.22 -4.21
N CYS A 171 23.21 -4.38 -5.03
CA CYS A 171 21.85 -4.57 -4.58
C CYS A 171 21.75 -5.81 -3.69
N PHE A 172 21.02 -5.73 -2.58
CA PHE A 172 20.88 -6.85 -1.64
C PHE A 172 19.76 -7.82 -2.04
N VAL A 173 19.17 -7.63 -3.22
CA VAL A 173 18.18 -8.59 -3.71
C VAL A 173 18.92 -9.84 -4.15
N MET A 174 18.48 -11.00 -3.68
CA MET A 174 19.08 -12.30 -3.97
C MET A 174 19.24 -12.48 -5.48
N GLY A 175 20.48 -12.75 -5.92
CA GLY A 175 20.82 -12.91 -7.34
C GLY A 175 21.01 -11.61 -8.14
N CYS A 176 20.85 -10.43 -7.53
CA CYS A 176 21.11 -9.16 -8.20
C CYS A 176 22.57 -8.72 -8.05
N LEU A 177 23.25 -8.52 -9.19
CA LEU A 177 24.64 -8.04 -9.23
C LEU A 177 24.76 -6.54 -9.52
N ALA A 178 23.64 -5.83 -9.70
CA ALA A 178 23.65 -4.41 -10.02
C ALA A 178 24.17 -3.58 -8.83
N ALA A 179 24.90 -2.50 -9.11
CA ALA A 179 25.31 -1.55 -8.09
C ALA A 179 24.09 -0.88 -7.43
N ALA A 180 24.12 -0.75 -6.10
CA ALA A 180 23.15 0.03 -5.36
C ALA A 180 23.64 1.49 -5.30
N PRO A 181 22.95 2.45 -5.95
CA PRO A 181 23.34 3.85 -5.91
C PRO A 181 23.11 4.50 -4.54
N SER A 182 22.34 3.87 -3.66
CA SER A 182 22.00 4.40 -2.35
C SER A 182 21.72 3.26 -1.36
N VAL A 183 22.02 3.54 -0.09
CA VAL A 183 21.66 2.69 1.03
C VAL A 183 20.49 3.31 1.78
N TYR A 184 19.57 2.46 2.21
CA TYR A 184 18.34 2.84 2.86
C TYR A 184 18.26 2.24 4.26
N THR A 185 17.79 3.02 5.23
CA THR A 185 17.38 2.51 6.53
C THR A 185 15.93 2.05 6.45
N LEU A 186 15.69 0.79 6.79
CA LEU A 186 14.37 0.18 6.84
C LEU A 186 13.63 0.62 8.12
N HIS A 187 12.49 1.28 7.97
CA HIS A 187 11.61 1.62 9.09
C HIS A 187 10.37 0.75 9.04
N VAL A 188 10.18 -0.10 10.05
CA VAL A 188 8.98 -0.93 10.20
C VAL A 188 7.94 -0.15 11.00
N MET A 189 6.81 0.13 10.37
CA MET A 189 5.78 1.00 10.93
C MET A 189 4.65 0.26 11.66
N GLU A 190 4.39 -1.00 11.32
CA GLU A 190 3.46 -1.86 12.05
C GLU A 190 4.25 -3.00 12.72
N ARG A 191 4.50 -2.83 14.03
CA ARG A 191 5.27 -3.78 14.84
C ARG A 191 4.37 -4.90 15.36
N GLN A 192 4.90 -6.12 15.41
CA GLN A 192 4.28 -7.26 16.08
C GLN A 192 3.95 -6.91 17.53
N LYS A 193 2.69 -7.07 17.94
CA LYS A 193 2.32 -7.15 19.36
C LYS A 193 2.24 -8.62 19.74
N PHE A 194 3.14 -9.08 20.61
CA PHE A 194 3.16 -10.45 21.13
C PHE A 194 2.18 -10.62 22.31
N PRO A 195 1.55 -11.81 22.52
CA PRO A 195 1.40 -12.94 21.61
C PRO A 195 0.03 -12.90 20.90
N GLY A 196 0.04 -12.81 19.56
CA GLY A 196 -1.17 -12.75 18.73
C GLY A 196 -1.71 -14.13 18.33
N TRP A 197 -1.86 -15.08 19.25
CA TRP A 197 -2.23 -16.47 18.90
C TRP A 197 -3.70 -16.70 18.49
N LYS A 198 -4.41 -15.67 18.01
CA LYS A 198 -5.82 -15.85 17.57
C LYS A 198 -5.98 -16.15 16.07
N THR A 199 -4.93 -16.03 15.26
CA THR A 199 -5.06 -16.18 13.79
C THR A 199 -4.00 -17.06 13.11
N GLY A 200 -3.08 -17.70 13.85
CA GLY A 200 -2.18 -18.73 13.32
C GLY A 200 -1.09 -18.29 12.32
N PHE A 201 -1.11 -17.06 11.81
CA PHE A 201 -0.12 -16.53 10.87
C PHE A 201 0.48 -15.21 11.37
N SER A 202 1.81 -15.07 11.28
CA SER A 202 2.52 -13.82 11.62
C SER A 202 2.37 -12.82 10.47
N SER A 203 1.43 -11.89 10.59
CA SER A 203 1.12 -10.89 9.53
C SER A 203 2.02 -9.64 9.57
N CYS A 204 3.20 -9.74 10.20
CA CYS A 204 4.02 -8.59 10.58
C CYS A 204 5.52 -8.80 10.30
N ILE A 205 6.19 -7.73 9.90
CA ILE A 205 7.65 -7.70 9.76
C ILE A 205 8.27 -7.85 11.15
N HIS A 206 9.23 -8.78 11.26
CA HIS A 206 9.92 -9.01 12.53
C HIS A 206 10.63 -7.74 13.01
N PRO A 207 10.48 -7.32 14.29
CA PRO A 207 11.05 -6.07 14.79
C PRO A 207 12.57 -5.92 14.60
N SER A 208 13.32 -7.03 14.50
CA SER A 208 14.77 -7.00 14.25
C SER A 208 15.18 -6.44 12.88
N LEU A 209 14.23 -6.32 11.94
CA LEU A 209 14.44 -5.69 10.64
C LEU A 209 14.34 -4.17 10.71
N ASN A 210 13.69 -3.62 11.74
CA ASN A 210 13.62 -2.17 11.92
C ASN A 210 15.01 -1.59 12.21
N GLY A 211 15.41 -0.59 11.42
CA GLY A 211 16.73 0.04 11.47
C GLY A 211 17.80 -0.68 10.65
N ARG A 212 17.50 -1.83 10.03
CA ARG A 212 18.44 -2.50 9.13
C ARG A 212 18.73 -1.64 7.90
N ARG A 213 19.95 -1.75 7.39
CA ARG A 213 20.40 -1.05 6.19
C ARG A 213 20.34 -1.99 4.99
N ILE A 214 19.82 -1.49 3.87
CA ILE A 214 19.73 -2.24 2.62
C ILE A 214 20.21 -1.37 1.45
N GLY A 215 21.10 -1.92 0.62
CA GLY A 215 21.46 -1.34 -0.67
C GLY A 215 20.51 -1.86 -1.74
N LEU A 216 19.85 -0.96 -2.48
CA LEU A 216 18.94 -1.36 -3.57
C LEU A 216 19.30 -0.62 -4.85
N CYS A 217 19.31 -1.34 -5.98
CA CYS A 217 19.36 -0.72 -7.30
C CYS A 217 18.03 0.00 -7.60
N LYS A 218 18.01 0.89 -8.59
CA LYS A 218 16.81 1.69 -8.93
C LYS A 218 15.60 0.82 -9.27
N GLN A 219 15.83 -0.27 -10.01
CA GLN A 219 14.78 -1.21 -10.42
C GLN A 219 14.16 -1.91 -9.19
N HIS A 220 14.97 -2.56 -8.35
CA HIS A 220 14.46 -3.26 -7.19
C HIS A 220 13.87 -2.36 -6.11
N LEU A 221 14.31 -1.11 -6.01
CA LEU A 221 13.64 -0.13 -5.15
C LEU A 221 12.21 0.15 -5.63
N LYS A 222 12.04 0.37 -6.94
CA LYS A 222 10.73 0.55 -7.57
C LYS A 222 9.88 -0.71 -7.38
N ASP A 223 10.44 -1.88 -7.63
CA ASP A 223 9.73 -3.16 -7.48
C ASP A 223 9.28 -3.38 -6.03
N LEU A 224 10.11 -3.04 -5.05
CA LEU A 224 9.73 -3.12 -3.64
C LEU A 224 8.59 -2.14 -3.30
N TYR A 225 8.64 -0.91 -3.83
CA TYR A 225 7.59 0.08 -3.58
C TYR A 225 6.26 -0.26 -4.24
N LEU A 226 6.29 -0.73 -5.47
CA LEU A 226 5.11 -1.18 -6.20
C LEU A 226 4.59 -2.54 -5.70
N GLY A 227 5.40 -3.28 -4.95
CA GLY A 227 5.03 -4.56 -4.35
C GLY A 227 5.26 -5.76 -5.26
N HIS A 228 6.12 -5.63 -6.27
CA HIS A 228 6.53 -6.73 -7.14
C HIS A 228 7.55 -7.67 -6.46
N ILE A 229 8.28 -7.18 -5.46
CA ILE A 229 9.15 -8.00 -4.60
C ILE A 229 8.88 -7.69 -3.12
N SER A 230 9.31 -8.59 -2.24
CA SER A 230 9.16 -8.45 -0.79
C SER A 230 10.51 -8.41 -0.09
N LEU A 231 10.51 -8.14 1.23
CA LEU A 231 11.74 -8.19 2.04
C LEU A 231 12.36 -9.60 2.09
N GLN A 232 11.62 -10.67 1.78
CA GLN A 232 12.18 -12.02 1.75
C GLN A 232 13.16 -12.22 0.59
N SER A 233 13.03 -11.40 -0.46
CA SER A 233 13.96 -11.38 -1.58
C SER A 233 15.27 -10.64 -1.23
N ILE A 234 15.40 -10.09 -0.02
CA ILE A 234 16.52 -9.24 0.40
C ILE A 234 17.41 -9.97 1.41
N GLU A 235 18.72 -9.96 1.15
CA GLU A 235 19.74 -10.51 2.02
C GLU A 235 20.18 -9.50 3.09
N PHE A 236 19.76 -9.71 4.34
CA PHE A 236 20.02 -8.80 5.48
C PHE A 236 21.39 -8.96 6.17
N GLY A 237 22.32 -9.72 5.57
CA GLY A 237 23.66 -10.01 6.11
C GLY A 237 24.84 -9.35 5.37
N ALA A 238 24.59 -8.72 4.21
CA ALA A 238 25.64 -8.32 3.28
C ALA A 238 26.40 -7.01 3.65
N TRP A 239 25.98 -6.29 4.69
CA TRP A 239 26.54 -4.97 5.04
C TRP A 239 27.23 -4.98 6.40
N LYS A 240 28.57 -5.06 6.40
CA LYS A 240 29.45 -4.84 7.56
C LYS A 240 30.09 -3.45 7.49
#